data_AF-A0A133YTU1-F1
#
_entry.id   AF-A0A133YTU1-F1
#
_cell.length_a   1.000
_cell.length_b   1.000
_cell.length_c   1.000
_cell.angle_alpha   90.00
_cell.angle_beta   90.00
_cell.angle_gamma   90.00
#
_symmetry.space_group_name_H-M   'P 1'
#
loop_
_entity.id
_entity.type
_entity.pdbx_description
1 polymer ?
#
loop_
_entity_poly.entity_id
_entity_poly.type
_entity_poly.pdbx_seq_one_letter_code
_entity_poly.pdbx_strand_id
1 'polypeptide(L)'
;MLKIKKENKYKVLKPELFKANEMLLGKYELYKNSAFGDERYCFGKTFGTKTHIKYGSYNSFHIMFIPKTNTLNLHCSSYGGMCSFVFDEEELTKKHNKCDMECMQFIINFVKELIQEGIIEN
;
A
#
# COMPACT_ATOMS: atom_id res chain seq x y z
N MET A 1 -17.33 -2.67 4.45
CA MET A 1 -16.45 -3.71 3.90
C MET A 1 -15.44 -3.02 3.00
N LEU A 2 -14.16 -3.16 3.29
CA LEU A 2 -13.10 -2.53 2.51
C LEU A 2 -12.94 -3.23 1.15
N LYS A 3 -12.79 -2.43 0.09
CA LYS A 3 -12.53 -2.91 -1.26
C LYS A 3 -11.34 -2.18 -1.86
N ILE A 4 -10.30 -2.92 -2.21
CA ILE A 4 -9.10 -2.43 -2.85
C ILE A 4 -9.29 -2.49 -4.37
N LYS A 5 -9.34 -1.32 -5.00
CA LYS A 5 -9.44 -1.13 -6.45
C LYS A 5 -8.05 -1.09 -7.09
N LYS A 6 -8.02 -1.00 -8.42
CA LYS A 6 -6.78 -0.83 -9.20
C LYS A 6 -6.01 0.43 -8.77
N GLU A 7 -6.74 1.51 -8.52
CA GLU A 7 -6.23 2.74 -7.94
C GLU A 7 -7.10 3.12 -6.75
N ASN A 8 -6.48 3.30 -5.59
CA ASN A 8 -7.18 3.74 -4.39
C ASN A 8 -6.62 5.09 -3.99
N LYS A 9 -7.52 6.02 -3.69
CA LYS A 9 -7.19 7.37 -3.26
C LYS A 9 -7.96 7.65 -2.00
N TYR A 10 -7.24 8.01 -0.95
CA TYR A 10 -7.81 8.37 0.35
C TYR A 10 -7.44 9.80 0.68
N LYS A 11 -8.38 10.59 1.20
CA LYS A 11 -8.05 11.87 1.83
C LYS A 11 -7.27 11.62 3.11
N VAL A 12 -6.18 12.37 3.29
CA VAL A 12 -5.38 12.32 4.52
C VAL A 12 -5.90 13.35 5.52
N LEU A 13 -6.10 12.93 6.76
CA LEU A 13 -6.58 13.76 7.86
C LEU A 13 -5.43 14.25 8.76
N LYS A 14 -4.33 13.49 8.81
CA LYS A 14 -3.12 13.79 9.60
C LYS A 14 -1.86 13.84 8.73
N PRO A 15 -1.73 14.84 7.83
CA PRO A 15 -0.60 14.93 6.89
C PRO A 15 0.76 15.09 7.57
N GLU A 16 0.80 15.62 8.79
CA GLU A 16 2.00 15.81 9.60
C GLU A 16 2.72 14.50 9.96
N LEU A 17 2.05 13.35 9.82
CA LEU A 17 2.62 12.03 10.05
C LEU A 17 3.44 11.51 8.84
N PHE A 18 3.37 12.18 7.70
CA PHE A 18 4.07 11.77 6.48
C PHE A 18 5.35 12.58 6.30
N LYS A 19 6.45 12.06 6.84
CA LYS A 19 7.78 12.67 6.76
C LYS A 19 8.82 11.65 6.33
N ALA A 20 9.87 12.11 5.66
CA ALA A 20 10.92 11.24 5.17
C ALA A 20 11.77 10.71 6.34
N ASN A 21 12.15 9.44 6.27
CA ASN A 21 12.93 8.72 7.28
C ASN A 21 12.24 8.65 8.66
N GLU A 22 10.92 8.89 8.71
CA GLU A 22 10.10 8.65 9.89
C GLU A 22 9.22 7.41 9.71
N MET A 23 8.74 6.88 10.83
CA MET A 23 7.93 5.66 10.88
C MET A 23 6.45 6.03 11.00
N LEU A 24 5.68 5.84 9.92
CA LEU A 24 4.22 5.93 9.98
C LEU A 24 3.68 4.80 10.88
N LEU A 25 2.83 5.15 11.85
CA LEU A 25 2.35 4.25 12.90
C LEU A 25 3.48 3.57 13.71
N GLY A 26 4.68 4.13 13.72
CA GLY A 26 5.84 3.53 14.38
C GLY A 26 6.36 2.24 13.71
N LYS A 27 5.85 1.86 12.54
CA LYS A 27 6.17 0.58 11.88
C LYS A 27 6.45 0.64 10.37
N TYR A 28 5.97 1.67 9.68
CA TYR A 28 6.13 1.78 8.23
C TYR A 28 7.10 2.91 7.89
N GLU A 29 8.34 2.54 7.58
CA GLU A 29 9.37 3.50 7.21
C GLU A 29 8.99 4.22 5.91
N LEU A 30 8.88 5.55 6.00
CA LEU A 30 8.58 6.40 4.86
C LEU A 30 9.87 6.91 4.23
N TYR A 31 9.94 6.86 2.90
CA TYR A 31 11.02 7.46 2.13
C TYR A 31 10.49 8.57 1.23
N LYS A 32 11.35 9.55 0.95
CA LYS A 32 11.06 10.61 -0.02
C LYS A 32 11.34 10.10 -1.43
N ASN A 33 10.38 10.25 -2.34
CA ASN A 33 10.59 9.97 -3.76
C ASN A 33 10.56 11.27 -4.57
N SER A 34 11.72 11.68 -5.09
CA SER A 34 11.91 12.89 -5.90
C SER A 34 11.65 12.70 -7.39
N ALA A 35 11.42 11.46 -7.86
CA ALA A 35 11.24 11.16 -9.29
C ALA A 35 10.03 11.88 -9.93
N PHE A 36 9.11 12.40 -9.11
CA PHE A 36 7.89 13.06 -9.56
C PHE A 36 7.93 14.59 -9.45
N GLY A 37 9.10 15.19 -9.24
CA GLY A 37 9.29 16.66 -9.17
C GLY A 37 8.76 17.33 -7.90
N ASP A 38 7.71 16.79 -7.29
CA ASP A 38 7.14 17.24 -6.01
C ASP A 38 7.59 16.35 -4.84
N GLU A 39 7.57 16.86 -3.61
CA GLU A 39 7.80 16.05 -2.41
C GLU A 39 6.70 14.99 -2.26
N ARG A 40 7.05 13.71 -2.44
CA ARG A 40 6.15 12.59 -2.20
C ARG A 40 6.74 11.67 -1.15
N TYR A 41 5.90 11.26 -0.21
CA TYR A 41 6.28 10.36 0.87
C TYR A 41 5.70 8.98 0.58
N CYS A 42 6.56 7.99 0.51
CA CYS A 42 6.23 6.68 -0.01
C CYS A 42 6.59 5.59 0.99
N PHE A 43 5.86 4.49 0.93
CA PHE A 43 6.23 3.22 1.55
C PHE A 43 5.83 2.11 0.60
N GLY A 44 6.63 1.05 0.56
CA GLY A 44 6.38 -0.09 -0.31
C GLY A 44 6.81 -1.39 0.34
N LYS A 45 6.14 -2.47 -0.03
CA LYS A 45 6.44 -3.82 0.43
C LYS A 45 6.24 -4.82 -0.69
N THR A 46 7.19 -5.75 -0.81
CA THR A 46 7.12 -6.87 -1.74
C THR A 46 6.78 -8.15 -0.97
N PHE A 47 5.98 -9.01 -1.60
CA PHE A 47 5.53 -10.30 -1.08
C PHE A 47 5.95 -11.40 -2.05
N GLY A 48 6.38 -12.52 -1.50
CA GLY A 48 6.93 -13.64 -2.25
C GLY A 48 8.33 -14.02 -1.81
N THR A 49 8.77 -15.21 -2.24
CA THR A 49 10.11 -15.72 -1.93
C THR A 49 11.18 -15.06 -2.80
N LYS A 50 12.46 -15.28 -2.50
CA LYS A 50 13.58 -14.87 -3.36
C LYS A 50 13.41 -15.34 -4.81
N THR A 51 12.83 -16.53 -5.02
CA THR A 51 12.51 -17.07 -6.35
C THR A 51 11.47 -16.19 -7.06
N HIS A 52 10.40 -15.80 -6.37
CA HIS A 52 9.39 -14.92 -6.96
C HIS A 52 9.98 -13.58 -7.35
N ILE A 53 10.86 -13.02 -6.53
CA ILE A 53 11.57 -11.78 -6.83
C ILE A 53 12.46 -11.95 -8.06
N LYS A 54 13.28 -13.01 -8.09
CA LYS A 54 14.18 -13.31 -9.21
C LYS A 54 13.46 -13.45 -10.55
N TYR A 55 12.27 -14.07 -10.54
CA TYR A 55 11.50 -14.34 -11.76
C TYR A 55 10.34 -13.36 -11.99
N GLY A 56 10.28 -12.25 -11.23
CA GLY A 56 9.25 -11.22 -11.41
C GLY A 56 7.82 -11.70 -11.19
N SER A 57 7.61 -12.74 -10.38
CA SER A 57 6.28 -13.28 -10.03
C SER A 57 5.80 -12.86 -8.64
N TYR A 58 6.43 -11.85 -8.05
CA TYR A 58 6.08 -11.31 -6.74
C TYR A 58 4.86 -10.39 -6.79
N ASN A 59 4.20 -10.24 -5.65
CA ASN A 59 3.21 -9.17 -5.44
C ASN A 59 3.88 -7.99 -4.75
N SER A 60 3.38 -6.79 -4.99
CA SER A 60 3.87 -5.58 -4.36
C SER A 60 2.74 -4.63 -4.00
N PHE A 61 3.02 -3.87 -2.95
CA PHE A 61 2.18 -2.84 -2.42
C PHE A 61 2.99 -1.55 -2.36
N HIS A 62 2.38 -0.43 -2.76
CA HIS A 62 2.98 0.89 -2.64
C HIS A 62 1.93 1.91 -2.22
N ILE A 63 2.32 2.78 -1.29
CA ILE A 63 1.60 4.01 -0.99
C ILE A 63 2.43 5.22 -1.41
N MET A 64 1.72 6.29 -1.72
CA MET A 64 2.31 7.57 -2.08
C MET A 64 1.41 8.68 -1.56
N PHE A 65 1.88 9.39 -0.53
CA PHE A 65 1.26 10.61 -0.07
C PHE A 65 1.71 11.78 -0.93
N ILE A 66 0.74 12.58 -1.36
CA ILE A 66 0.92 13.78 -2.18
C ILE A 66 0.47 14.98 -1.33
N PRO A 67 1.40 15.73 -0.71
CA PRO A 67 1.07 16.87 0.15
C PRO A 67 0.21 17.93 -0.55
N LYS A 68 0.49 18.20 -1.82
CA LYS A 68 -0.20 19.22 -2.64
C LYS A 68 -1.71 18.99 -2.72
N THR A 69 -2.14 17.74 -2.83
CA THR A 69 -3.57 17.38 -2.93
C THR A 69 -4.10 16.80 -1.61
N ASN A 70 -3.22 16.62 -0.62
CA ASN A 70 -3.51 15.96 0.64
C ASN A 70 -4.15 14.57 0.46
N THR A 71 -3.63 13.79 -0.50
CA THR A 71 -4.15 12.47 -0.87
C THR A 71 -3.10 11.38 -0.70
N LEU A 72 -3.53 10.24 -0.15
CA LEU A 72 -2.76 9.00 -0.12
C LEU A 72 -3.23 8.11 -1.27
N ASN A 73 -2.36 7.90 -2.24
CA ASN A 73 -2.58 6.92 -3.30
C ASN A 73 -2.04 5.57 -2.86
N LEU A 74 -2.83 4.52 -3.06
CA LEU A 74 -2.45 3.14 -2.78
C LEU A 74 -2.60 2.31 -4.05
N HIS A 75 -1.52 1.63 -4.40
CA HIS A 75 -1.44 0.73 -5.54
C HIS A 75 -0.96 -0.66 -5.09
N CYS A 76 -1.60 -1.68 -5.65
CA CYS A 76 -1.23 -3.06 -5.46
C CYS A 76 -1.08 -3.74 -6.81
N SER A 77 -0.03 -4.55 -6.95
CA SER A 77 0.29 -5.23 -8.18
C SER A 77 0.81 -6.64 -7.95
N SER A 78 0.66 -7.47 -8.98
CA SER A 78 1.15 -8.82 -9.12
C SER A 78 2.10 -8.90 -10.32
N TYR A 79 2.78 -10.04 -10.45
CA TYR A 79 3.76 -10.31 -11.50
C TYR A 79 4.78 -9.18 -11.64
N GLY A 80 5.40 -8.80 -10.53
CA GLY A 80 6.49 -7.82 -10.55
C GLY A 80 6.06 -6.40 -10.93
N GLY A 81 4.78 -6.07 -10.80
CA GLY A 81 4.25 -4.76 -11.20
C GLY A 81 3.50 -4.76 -12.53
N MET A 82 3.47 -5.87 -13.26
CA MET A 82 2.82 -5.94 -14.58
C MET A 82 1.30 -5.88 -14.51
N CYS A 83 0.70 -6.42 -13.45
CA CYS A 83 -0.75 -6.50 -13.32
C CYS A 83 -1.22 -5.89 -12.01
N SER A 84 -2.06 -4.86 -12.06
CA SER A 84 -2.84 -4.46 -10.90
C SER A 84 -3.89 -5.52 -10.58
N PHE A 85 -4.19 -5.78 -9.32
CA PHE A 85 -5.30 -6.66 -8.95
C PHE A 85 -6.22 -6.03 -7.91
N VAL A 86 -7.49 -6.44 -7.94
CA VAL A 86 -8.61 -5.90 -7.15
C VAL A 86 -9.09 -7.00 -6.22
N PHE A 87 -9.40 -6.65 -4.98
CA PHE A 87 -9.91 -7.59 -3.99
C PHE A 87 -10.69 -6.84 -2.91
N ASP A 88 -11.49 -7.57 -2.14
CA ASP A 88 -12.16 -7.08 -0.94
C ASP A 88 -11.90 -8.04 0.23
N GLU A 89 -12.52 -7.77 1.37
CA GLU A 89 -12.34 -8.60 2.56
C GLU A 89 -12.86 -10.04 2.39
N GLU A 90 -13.79 -10.30 1.47
CA GLU A 90 -14.32 -11.66 1.24
C GLU A 90 -13.32 -12.56 0.53
N GLU A 91 -12.45 -11.99 -0.32
CA GLU A 91 -11.37 -12.73 -0.99
C GLU A 91 -10.43 -13.40 0.03
N LEU A 92 -10.28 -12.85 1.25
CA LEU A 92 -9.46 -13.48 2.31
C LEU A 92 -10.00 -14.83 2.80
N THR A 93 -11.27 -15.14 2.53
CA THR A 93 -11.89 -16.43 2.88
C THR A 93 -11.76 -17.48 1.77
N LYS A 94 -11.33 -17.06 0.57
CA LYS A 94 -11.19 -17.92 -0.61
C LYS A 94 -9.79 -18.52 -0.68
N LYS A 95 -9.65 -19.58 -1.48
CA LYS A 95 -8.37 -20.27 -1.68
C LYS A 95 -7.52 -19.50 -2.69
N HIS A 96 -6.55 -18.74 -2.21
CA HIS A 96 -5.49 -18.13 -3.01
C HIS A 96 -4.14 -18.77 -2.73
N ASN A 97 -3.13 -18.45 -3.55
CA ASN A 97 -1.77 -18.82 -3.23
C ASN A 97 -1.27 -18.00 -2.01
N LYS A 98 -0.20 -18.48 -1.38
CA LYS A 98 0.35 -17.85 -0.15
C LYS A 98 0.75 -16.38 -0.36
N CYS A 99 1.35 -16.05 -1.50
CA CYS A 99 1.82 -14.70 -1.82
C CYS A 99 0.65 -13.71 -1.96
N ASP A 100 -0.44 -14.14 -2.60
CA ASP A 100 -1.66 -13.35 -2.73
C ASP A 100 -2.29 -13.13 -1.36
N MET A 101 -2.43 -14.21 -0.56
CA MET A 101 -3.02 -14.12 0.79
C MET A 101 -2.26 -13.16 1.70
N GLU A 102 -0.93 -13.28 1.76
CA GLU A 102 -0.09 -12.39 2.59
C GLU A 102 -0.19 -10.93 2.13
N CYS A 103 -0.23 -10.69 0.82
CA CYS A 103 -0.35 -9.36 0.26
C CYS A 103 -1.72 -8.74 0.58
N MET A 104 -2.81 -9.45 0.31
CA MET A 104 -4.17 -8.98 0.56
C MET A 104 -4.40 -8.70 2.05
N GLN A 105 -3.99 -9.62 2.92
CA GLN A 105 -4.15 -9.48 4.36
C GLN A 105 -3.39 -8.26 4.90
N PHE A 106 -2.15 -8.07 4.43
CA PHE A 106 -1.35 -6.92 4.83
C PHE A 106 -2.01 -5.61 4.44
N ILE A 107 -2.52 -5.49 3.21
CA ILE A 107 -3.12 -4.26 2.70
C ILE A 107 -4.42 -3.92 3.44
N ILE A 108 -5.28 -4.92 3.66
CA ILE A 108 -6.52 -4.71 4.41
C ILE A 108 -6.21 -4.23 5.83
N ASN A 109 -5.26 -4.87 6.52
CA ASN A 109 -4.87 -4.47 7.87
C ASN A 109 -4.26 -3.06 7.86
N PHE A 110 -3.36 -2.77 6.92
CA PHE A 110 -2.75 -1.46 6.77
C PHE A 110 -3.81 -0.35 6.64
N VAL A 111 -4.77 -0.50 5.71
CA VAL A 111 -5.80 0.51 5.48
C VAL A 111 -6.73 0.64 6.68
N LYS A 112 -7.16 -0.49 7.28
CA LYS A 112 -7.99 -0.48 8.49
C LYS A 112 -7.33 0.26 9.64
N GLU A 113 -6.03 0.04 9.86
CA GLU A 113 -5.30 0.71 10.91
C GLU A 113 -5.17 2.22 10.65
N LEU A 114 -4.92 2.65 9.40
CA LEU A 114 -4.91 4.08 9.08
C LEU A 114 -6.28 4.75 9.32
N ILE A 115 -7.38 4.05 9.02
CA ILE A 115 -8.74 4.54 9.28
C ILE A 115 -9.01 4.60 10.79
N GLN A 116 -8.67 3.54 11.53
CA GLN A 116 -8.86 3.46 12.98
C GLN A 116 -8.11 4.56 13.73
N GLU A 117 -6.89 4.86 13.30
CA GLU A 117 -6.06 5.93 13.88
C GLU A 117 -6.44 7.33 13.37
N GLY A 118 -7.47 7.44 12.53
CA GLY A 118 -7.95 8.70 11.96
C GLY A 118 -6.91 9.41 11.10
N ILE A 119 -6.03 8.66 10.43
CA ILE A 119 -4.99 9.19 9.55
C ILE A 119 -5.56 9.45 8.15
N ILE A 120 -6.51 8.62 7.71
CA ILE A 120 -7.22 8.76 6.43
C ILE A 120 -8.73 8.66 6.64
N GLU A 121 -9.50 9.14 5.66
CA GLU A 121 -10.94 8.89 5.61
C GLU A 121 -11.28 7.43 5.28
N ASN A 122 -12.45 6.98 5.75
CA ASN A 122 -13.01 5.65 5.47
C ASN A 122 -13.65 5.58 4.09
#